data_AF-A0A7S0BRA8-F1
#
_entry.id   AF-A0A7S0BRA8-F1
#
_cell.length_a   1.000
_cell.length_b   1.000
_cell.length_c   1.000
_cell.angle_alpha   90.00
_cell.angle_beta   90.00
_cell.angle_gamma   90.00
#
_symmetry.space_group_name_H-M   'P 1'
#
loop_
_entity.id
_entity.type
_entity.pdbx_description
1 polymer ?
#
loop_
_entity_poly.entity_id
_entity_poly.type
_entity_poly.pdbx_seq_one_letter_code
_entity_poly.pdbx_strand_id
1 'polypeptide(L)'
;GASGLPWSSRFPRQMTTFSAVGPGKPPPPNVNWRGDWSGQPGDDGSAGDRFGAQLRETDNARSGETNLDRDSATYTRFVSYNVLSSHLSTPTTFPVCDPDSLLEENRLQKLTIKLEREITFRSVVCLQEVSIKWSGALHTFFSKNGYHFIFSGYGNHFNGYMGVGIAVPVHDFDILEVDLTRVSDTKSWPPSPKEQLSGISKVWKDFTSTRLGKAMFPKERPPDSAYWAAKKRHNIVVFARLRSKRNGHVVCVANYHMPCAYMQQGLMVIHLSLVVKQVQKLCGEDPLVFCAP
;
A
#
# COMPACT_ATOMS: atom_id res chain seq x y z
N GLY A 1 61.38 20.87 1.32
CA GLY A 1 60.78 20.01 0.30
C GLY A 1 59.30 20.32 0.19
N ALA A 2 58.84 20.65 -1.02
CA ALA A 2 57.48 20.54 -1.56
C ALA A 2 56.32 21.13 -0.70
N SER A 3 55.85 22.35 -1.00
CA SER A 3 54.66 22.65 -1.86
C SER A 3 53.32 22.34 -1.16
N GLY A 4 52.33 23.21 -1.04
CA GLY A 4 52.01 24.44 -1.76
C GLY A 4 50.50 24.48 -2.00
N LEU A 5 49.81 25.36 -1.26
CA LEU A 5 48.59 26.10 -1.64
C LEU A 5 47.22 25.37 -1.79
N PRO A 6 46.10 26.16 -1.74
CA PRO A 6 44.89 25.82 -1.01
C PRO A 6 43.71 25.49 -1.94
N TRP A 7 42.69 24.83 -1.37
CA TRP A 7 41.45 24.56 -2.09
C TRP A 7 40.39 25.63 -1.81
N SER A 8 40.17 26.48 -2.82
CA SER A 8 38.99 27.33 -2.94
C SER A 8 38.24 26.99 -4.23
N SER A 9 37.01 26.51 -4.12
CA SER A 9 36.02 26.48 -5.20
C SER A 9 34.63 26.44 -4.55
N ARG A 10 33.96 27.59 -4.44
CA ARG A 10 32.91 28.06 -5.38
C ARG A 10 31.83 27.00 -5.63
N PHE A 11 30.76 27.06 -4.84
CA PHE A 11 29.44 26.57 -5.23
C PHE A 11 28.58 27.77 -5.64
N PRO A 12 27.94 27.76 -6.83
CA PRO A 12 26.95 28.77 -7.18
C PRO A 12 25.65 28.53 -6.38
N ARG A 13 25.26 29.52 -5.58
CA ARG A 13 23.88 29.67 -5.09
C ARG A 13 23.02 30.11 -6.27
N GLN A 14 22.19 29.23 -6.81
CA GLN A 14 20.98 29.67 -7.50
C GLN A 14 19.84 29.71 -6.49
N MET A 15 19.36 30.93 -6.24
CA MET A 15 18.08 31.19 -5.59
C MET A 15 16.98 30.86 -6.59
N THR A 16 16.13 29.89 -6.27
CA THR A 16 14.80 29.78 -6.85
C THR A 16 13.79 30.11 -5.76
N THR A 17 13.10 31.23 -5.99
CA THR A 17 11.99 31.76 -5.21
C THR A 17 10.82 30.77 -5.22
N PHE A 18 10.46 30.24 -4.07
CA PHE A 18 9.16 29.60 -3.86
C PHE A 18 8.15 30.66 -3.42
N SER A 19 7.15 30.92 -4.26
CA SER A 19 5.96 31.67 -3.86
C SER A 19 5.13 30.83 -2.90
N ALA A 20 4.93 31.36 -1.69
CA ALA A 20 4.03 30.82 -0.70
C ALA A 20 2.57 31.02 -1.17
N VAL A 21 1.87 29.92 -1.43
CA VAL A 21 0.40 29.92 -1.51
C VAL A 21 -0.11 29.80 -0.08
N GLY A 22 -0.86 30.81 0.37
CA GLY A 22 -1.40 30.90 1.72
C GLY A 22 -2.43 29.82 2.07
N PRO A 23 -2.81 29.69 3.35
CA PRO A 23 -3.67 28.62 3.82
C PRO A 23 -5.11 28.82 3.32
N GLY A 24 -5.54 27.98 2.39
CA GLY A 24 -6.94 27.86 1.98
C GLY A 24 -7.79 27.26 3.12
N LYS A 25 -8.96 27.87 3.37
CA LYS A 25 -9.94 27.42 4.37
C LYS A 25 -10.39 25.97 4.11
N PRO A 26 -10.63 25.15 5.15
CA PRO A 26 -11.21 23.83 4.99
C PRO A 26 -12.68 23.92 4.54
N PRO A 27 -13.17 22.98 3.71
CA PRO A 27 -14.58 22.93 3.32
C PRO A 27 -15.48 22.51 4.50
N PRO A 28 -16.76 22.95 4.53
CA PRO A 28 -17.69 22.61 5.60
C PRO A 28 -18.12 21.14 5.56
N PRO A 29 -18.55 20.57 6.70
CA PRO A 29 -18.91 19.16 6.79
C PRO A 29 -20.34 18.89 6.31
N ASN A 30 -20.49 17.74 5.64
CA ASN A 30 -21.70 16.93 5.44
C ASN A 30 -22.96 17.57 4.82
N VAL A 31 -23.29 17.11 3.61
CA VAL A 31 -24.68 17.00 3.14
C VAL A 31 -24.97 15.53 2.82
N ASN A 32 -26.05 15.04 3.42
CA ASN A 32 -26.58 13.68 3.39
C ASN A 32 -26.69 13.09 1.98
N TRP A 33 -25.97 11.99 1.73
CA TRP A 33 -26.25 11.09 0.62
C TRP A 33 -27.31 10.05 1.05
N ARG A 34 -28.59 10.34 0.78
CA ARG A 34 -29.64 9.31 0.71
C ARG A 34 -29.82 8.96 -0.77
N GLY A 35 -29.26 7.83 -1.19
CA GLY A 35 -29.51 7.25 -2.50
C GLY A 35 -30.54 6.14 -2.39
N ASP A 36 -31.80 6.49 -2.59
CA ASP A 36 -32.91 5.57 -2.79
C ASP A 36 -32.81 5.00 -4.22
N TRP A 37 -32.59 3.70 -4.37
CA TRP A 37 -32.50 3.00 -5.64
C TRP A 37 -33.77 2.18 -5.85
N SER A 38 -34.78 2.80 -6.46
CA SER A 38 -35.88 2.08 -7.10
C SER A 38 -36.20 2.77 -8.44
N GLY A 39 -36.09 2.02 -9.54
CA GLY A 39 -36.37 2.52 -10.88
C GLY A 39 -36.11 1.47 -11.96
N GLN A 40 -37.21 0.88 -12.44
CA GLN A 40 -37.30 -0.06 -13.57
C GLN A 40 -37.03 0.62 -14.93
N PRO A 41 -36.82 -0.16 -16.03
CA PRO A 41 -36.42 0.38 -17.32
C PRO A 41 -37.61 0.92 -18.12
N GLY A 42 -37.45 2.11 -18.71
CA GLY A 42 -38.37 2.72 -19.66
C GLY A 42 -37.64 3.07 -20.95
N ASP A 43 -38.28 2.72 -22.05
CA ASP A 43 -37.90 2.87 -23.46
C ASP A 43 -38.55 4.15 -24.02
N ASP A 44 -37.79 5.05 -24.65
CA ASP A 44 -38.25 5.90 -25.76
C ASP A 44 -37.15 6.79 -26.40
N GLY A 45 -37.09 6.74 -27.73
CA GLY A 45 -37.39 7.93 -28.54
C GLY A 45 -36.36 9.05 -28.67
N SER A 46 -35.53 8.94 -29.72
CA SER A 46 -35.05 10.00 -30.63
C SER A 46 -35.38 11.48 -30.33
N ALA A 47 -34.34 12.33 -30.31
CA ALA A 47 -34.32 13.63 -31.00
C ALA A 47 -32.91 14.25 -31.02
N GLY A 48 -32.48 14.72 -32.20
CA GLY A 48 -31.72 15.96 -32.29
C GLY A 48 -30.29 15.88 -32.80
N ASP A 49 -30.18 15.69 -34.13
CA ASP A 49 -29.12 16.26 -34.96
C ASP A 49 -28.72 17.68 -34.54
N ARG A 50 -27.41 17.94 -34.52
CA ARG A 50 -26.71 19.12 -35.07
C ARG A 50 -25.29 19.16 -34.52
N PHE A 51 -24.30 18.82 -35.33
CA PHE A 51 -23.18 19.72 -35.67
C PHE A 51 -22.18 18.98 -36.58
N GLY A 52 -22.17 19.38 -37.85
CA GLY A 52 -20.91 19.60 -38.56
C GLY A 52 -20.21 18.40 -39.16
N ALA A 53 -20.81 17.82 -40.20
CA ALA A 53 -20.04 17.19 -41.27
C ALA A 53 -19.18 18.26 -41.96
N GLN A 54 -17.86 18.19 -41.80
CA GLN A 54 -16.91 18.75 -42.76
C GLN A 54 -15.53 18.12 -42.56
N LEU A 55 -15.21 17.14 -43.41
CA LEU A 55 -13.92 17.03 -44.11
C LEU A 55 -14.03 15.81 -45.04
N ARG A 56 -14.19 16.13 -46.33
CA ARG A 56 -14.18 15.18 -47.44
C ARG A 56 -12.78 14.61 -47.62
N GLU A 57 -12.78 13.35 -48.03
CA GLU A 57 -11.79 12.66 -48.84
C GLU A 57 -11.00 13.59 -49.77
N THR A 58 -9.68 13.42 -49.77
CA THR A 58 -8.89 13.15 -50.99
C THR A 58 -7.54 12.55 -50.60
N ASP A 59 -7.19 11.48 -51.32
CA ASP A 59 -5.86 11.10 -51.81
C ASP A 59 -5.20 9.81 -51.30
N ASN A 60 -5.23 8.88 -52.26
CA ASN A 60 -4.53 7.62 -52.43
C ASN A 60 -3.03 7.64 -52.08
N ALA A 61 -2.61 6.47 -51.57
CA ALA A 61 -1.38 5.75 -51.91
C ALA A 61 -0.04 6.48 -51.76
N ARG A 62 0.65 6.22 -50.64
CA ARG A 62 2.08 5.92 -50.67
C ARG A 62 2.47 4.96 -49.57
N SER A 63 2.93 3.80 -50.00
CA SER A 63 3.72 2.84 -49.23
C SER A 63 4.88 3.54 -48.54
N GLY A 64 4.90 3.45 -47.22
CA GLY A 64 5.99 3.92 -46.37
C GLY A 64 5.69 3.46 -44.95
N GLU A 65 6.40 2.44 -44.51
CA GLU A 65 6.45 2.01 -43.11
C GLU A 65 6.88 3.19 -42.24
N THR A 66 5.92 3.95 -41.72
CA THR A 66 6.22 4.95 -40.71
C THR A 66 6.15 4.30 -39.35
N ASN A 67 7.33 4.04 -38.78
CA ASN A 67 7.60 3.83 -37.35
C ASN A 67 7.12 5.05 -36.53
N LEU A 68 5.82 5.28 -36.48
CA LEU A 68 5.18 6.38 -35.76
C LEU A 68 4.04 5.82 -34.91
N ASP A 69 4.40 4.99 -33.92
CA ASP A 69 3.49 4.70 -32.81
C ASP A 69 4.22 4.33 -31.49
N ARG A 70 5.53 4.55 -31.42
CA ARG A 70 6.33 4.28 -30.21
C ARG A 70 6.17 5.33 -29.10
N ASP A 71 5.56 6.48 -29.39
CA ASP A 71 5.46 7.62 -28.48
C ASP A 71 4.05 7.89 -27.93
N SER A 72 3.07 6.99 -28.16
CA SER A 72 1.81 7.11 -27.42
C SER A 72 2.08 6.80 -25.94
N ALA A 73 1.87 7.80 -25.07
CA ALA A 73 2.04 7.65 -23.63
C ALA A 73 1.20 6.46 -23.15
N THR A 74 1.88 5.39 -22.74
CA THR A 74 1.23 4.16 -22.32
C THR A 74 1.03 4.19 -20.81
N TYR A 75 -0.23 4.37 -20.41
CA TYR A 75 -0.61 4.43 -19.01
C TYR A 75 -0.68 3.02 -18.42
N THR A 76 -0.05 2.83 -17.26
CA THR A 76 -0.28 1.66 -16.40
C THR A 76 -1.23 2.05 -15.29
N ARG A 77 -2.30 1.28 -15.11
CA ARG A 77 -3.27 1.51 -14.03
C ARG A 77 -2.85 0.73 -12.78
N PHE A 78 -2.80 1.44 -11.66
CA PHE A 78 -2.61 0.85 -10.34
C PHE A 78 -3.84 1.12 -9.48
N VAL A 79 -4.28 0.12 -8.74
CA VAL A 79 -5.39 0.26 -7.79
C VAL A 79 -5.00 -0.30 -6.44
N SER A 80 -5.52 0.30 -5.38
CA SER A 80 -5.27 -0.11 -4.00
C SER A 80 -6.60 -0.23 -3.26
N TYR A 81 -6.84 -1.37 -2.63
CA TYR A 81 -8.05 -1.62 -1.86
C TYR A 81 -7.74 -2.29 -0.52
N ASN A 82 -8.12 -1.64 0.58
CA ASN A 82 -8.31 -2.35 1.83
C ASN A 82 -9.66 -3.08 1.75
N VAL A 83 -9.62 -4.41 1.77
CA VAL A 83 -10.81 -5.23 1.56
C VAL A 83 -11.51 -5.60 2.85
N LEU A 84 -11.05 -5.12 4.00
CA LEU A 84 -11.54 -5.40 5.35
C LEU A 84 -11.69 -6.90 5.62
N SER A 85 -10.77 -7.48 6.37
CA SER A 85 -10.76 -8.91 6.68
C SER A 85 -12.15 -9.39 7.12
N SER A 86 -12.63 -10.49 6.52
CA SER A 86 -13.95 -11.04 6.83
C SER A 86 -14.15 -11.29 8.33
N HIS A 87 -13.07 -11.64 9.04
CA HIS A 87 -13.07 -11.89 10.47
C HIS A 87 -13.35 -10.64 11.33
N LEU A 88 -13.14 -9.44 10.78
CA LEU A 88 -13.38 -8.17 11.46
C LEU A 88 -14.77 -7.59 11.18
N SER A 89 -15.51 -8.20 10.24
CA SER A 89 -16.79 -7.73 9.72
C SER A 89 -17.95 -8.40 10.44
N THR A 90 -18.15 -8.05 11.72
CA THR A 90 -19.26 -8.58 12.52
C THR A 90 -20.41 -7.57 12.60
N PRO A 91 -21.67 -8.03 12.74
CA PRO A 91 -22.81 -7.13 13.01
C PRO A 91 -22.62 -6.27 14.25
N THR A 92 -21.86 -6.74 15.25
CA THR A 92 -21.53 -5.95 16.44
C THR A 92 -20.59 -4.79 16.11
N THR A 93 -19.62 -5.01 15.22
CA THR A 93 -18.70 -3.96 14.76
C THR A 93 -19.41 -2.97 13.82
N PHE A 94 -20.34 -3.47 13.00
CA PHE A 94 -21.04 -2.70 11.96
C PHE A 94 -22.57 -2.79 12.11
N PRO A 95 -23.16 -2.23 13.18
CA PRO A 95 -24.57 -2.42 13.53
C PRO A 95 -25.56 -1.76 12.57
N VAL A 96 -25.08 -0.82 11.74
CA VAL A 96 -25.89 -0.12 10.73
C VAL A 96 -25.88 -0.83 9.38
N CYS A 97 -24.99 -1.80 9.19
CA CYS A 97 -24.94 -2.57 7.96
C CYS A 97 -25.97 -3.69 8.01
N ASP A 98 -26.58 -3.96 6.85
CA ASP A 98 -27.35 -5.18 6.64
C ASP A 98 -26.48 -6.41 7.00
N PRO A 99 -26.90 -7.27 7.96
CA PRO A 99 -26.13 -8.42 8.39
C PRO A 99 -25.76 -9.37 7.25
N ASP A 100 -26.63 -9.54 6.26
CA ASP A 100 -26.36 -10.39 5.10
C ASP A 100 -25.23 -9.82 4.23
N SER A 101 -25.09 -8.50 4.21
CA SER A 101 -23.98 -7.80 3.56
C SER A 101 -22.66 -7.90 4.32
N LEU A 102 -22.66 -8.38 5.58
CA LEU A 102 -21.46 -8.64 6.37
C LEU A 102 -20.94 -10.06 6.25
N LEU A 103 -21.75 -11.00 5.72
CA LEU A 103 -21.38 -12.40 5.51
C LEU A 103 -20.19 -12.52 4.56
N GLU A 104 -19.27 -13.41 4.91
CA GLU A 104 -17.99 -13.58 4.25
C GLU A 104 -18.13 -13.87 2.75
N GLU A 105 -19.01 -14.79 2.40
CA GLU A 105 -19.25 -15.25 1.03
C GLU A 105 -19.87 -14.12 0.18
N ASN A 106 -20.87 -13.42 0.71
CA ASN A 106 -21.54 -12.32 0.03
C ASN A 106 -20.58 -11.16 -0.24
N ARG A 107 -19.72 -10.84 0.74
CA ARG A 107 -18.69 -9.80 0.59
C ARG A 107 -17.63 -10.19 -0.43
N LEU A 108 -17.19 -11.45 -0.43
CA LEU A 108 -16.23 -11.94 -1.42
C LEU A 108 -16.78 -11.85 -2.85
N GLN A 109 -18.05 -12.20 -3.06
CA GLN A 109 -18.72 -12.05 -4.36
C GLN A 109 -18.77 -10.59 -4.83
N LYS A 110 -19.14 -9.66 -3.94
CA LYS A 110 -19.12 -8.22 -4.26
C LYS A 110 -17.71 -7.72 -4.55
N LEU A 111 -16.70 -8.21 -3.81
CA LEU A 111 -15.30 -7.90 -4.07
C LEU A 111 -14.86 -8.41 -5.44
N THR A 112 -15.17 -9.67 -5.81
CA THR A 112 -14.76 -10.22 -7.11
C THR A 112 -15.38 -9.44 -8.27
N ILE A 113 -16.64 -9.02 -8.19
CA ILE A 113 -17.27 -8.15 -9.21
C ILE A 113 -16.50 -6.83 -9.36
N LYS A 114 -16.10 -6.22 -8.23
CA LYS A 114 -15.28 -4.99 -8.26
C LYS A 114 -13.90 -5.25 -8.89
N LEU A 115 -13.29 -6.40 -8.60
CA LEU A 115 -11.99 -6.78 -9.13
C LEU A 115 -12.05 -7.12 -10.62
N GLU A 116 -13.12 -7.75 -11.12
CA GLU A 116 -13.33 -8.05 -12.55
C GLU A 116 -13.21 -6.80 -13.41
N ARG A 117 -13.75 -5.67 -12.94
CA ARG A 117 -13.58 -4.38 -13.62
C ARG A 117 -12.11 -3.99 -13.76
N GLU A 118 -11.30 -4.22 -12.73
CA GLU A 118 -9.86 -3.91 -12.76
C GLU A 118 -9.07 -4.91 -13.61
N ILE A 119 -9.54 -6.16 -13.70
CA ILE A 119 -9.04 -7.16 -14.65
C ILE A 119 -9.23 -6.67 -16.09
N THR A 120 -10.41 -6.16 -16.43
CA THR A 120 -10.70 -5.58 -17.76
C THR A 120 -9.75 -4.44 -18.10
N PHE A 121 -9.42 -3.58 -17.13
CA PHE A 121 -8.46 -2.50 -17.30
C PHE A 121 -6.99 -2.95 -17.25
N ARG A 122 -6.72 -4.24 -17.03
CA ARG A 122 -5.37 -4.80 -16.92
C ARG A 122 -4.55 -4.09 -15.84
N SER A 123 -5.20 -3.74 -14.73
CA SER A 123 -4.58 -2.96 -13.65
C SER A 123 -3.65 -3.82 -12.79
N VAL A 124 -2.57 -3.25 -12.27
CA VAL A 124 -1.87 -3.86 -11.12
C VAL A 124 -2.71 -3.60 -9.86
N VAL A 125 -3.10 -4.67 -9.16
CA VAL A 125 -4.04 -4.60 -8.03
C VAL A 125 -3.32 -4.83 -6.71
N CYS A 126 -3.39 -3.88 -5.79
CA CYS A 126 -2.86 -3.97 -4.44
C CYS A 126 -3.98 -4.15 -3.43
N LEU A 127 -3.95 -5.22 -2.64
CA LEU A 127 -4.98 -5.53 -1.64
C LEU A 127 -4.41 -5.50 -0.22
N GLN A 128 -5.13 -4.91 0.73
CA GLN A 128 -4.83 -4.96 2.16
C GLN A 128 -5.96 -5.61 2.94
N GLU A 129 -5.64 -6.15 4.12
CA GLU A 129 -6.57 -6.91 4.99
C GLU A 129 -7.22 -8.13 4.31
N VAL A 130 -6.49 -8.78 3.41
CA VAL A 130 -6.96 -10.04 2.82
C VAL A 130 -6.86 -11.14 3.88
N SER A 131 -7.99 -11.72 4.28
CA SER A 131 -8.02 -12.84 5.24
C SER A 131 -7.43 -14.12 4.64
N ILE A 132 -6.97 -15.05 5.48
CA ILE A 132 -6.44 -16.34 5.02
C ILE A 132 -7.48 -17.19 4.29
N LYS A 133 -8.77 -17.03 4.60
CA LYS A 133 -9.84 -17.72 3.88
C LYS A 133 -10.02 -17.15 2.48
N TRP A 134 -9.98 -15.82 2.36
CA TRP A 134 -10.08 -15.14 1.06
C TRP A 134 -8.83 -15.32 0.21
N SER A 135 -7.64 -15.47 0.80
CA SER A 135 -6.40 -15.58 0.03
C SER A 135 -6.43 -16.77 -0.94
N GLY A 136 -6.96 -17.94 -0.55
CA GLY A 136 -7.10 -19.09 -1.43
C GLY A 136 -8.04 -18.85 -2.62
N ALA A 137 -9.20 -18.23 -2.36
CA ALA A 137 -10.16 -17.87 -3.40
C ALA A 137 -9.58 -16.80 -4.35
N LEU A 138 -8.87 -15.81 -3.82
CA LEU A 138 -8.24 -14.75 -4.62
C LEU A 138 -7.07 -15.27 -5.46
N HIS A 139 -6.24 -16.21 -4.95
CA HIS A 139 -5.24 -16.88 -5.77
C HIS A 139 -5.89 -17.58 -6.98
N THR A 140 -7.01 -18.27 -6.77
CA THR A 140 -7.75 -18.93 -7.84
C THR A 140 -8.35 -17.93 -8.83
N PHE A 141 -8.98 -16.87 -8.31
CA PHE A 141 -9.59 -15.81 -9.12
C PHE A 141 -8.57 -15.11 -10.01
N PHE A 142 -7.46 -14.64 -9.46
CA PHE A 142 -6.42 -13.95 -10.23
C PHE A 142 -5.74 -14.88 -11.24
N SER A 143 -5.41 -16.11 -10.84
CA SER A 143 -4.80 -17.09 -11.74
C SER A 143 -5.67 -17.38 -12.98
N LYS A 144 -6.98 -17.60 -12.77
CA LYS A 144 -7.95 -17.81 -13.86
C LYS A 144 -8.05 -16.63 -14.83
N ASN A 145 -7.74 -15.42 -14.37
CA ASN A 145 -7.82 -14.20 -15.15
C ASN A 145 -6.47 -13.75 -15.74
N GLY A 146 -5.44 -14.59 -15.72
CA GLY A 146 -4.12 -14.27 -16.28
C GLY A 146 -3.30 -13.34 -15.38
N TYR A 147 -3.47 -13.45 -14.06
CA TYR A 147 -2.71 -12.69 -13.08
C TYR A 147 -1.89 -13.59 -12.18
N HIS A 148 -0.71 -13.10 -11.80
CA HIS A 148 0.07 -13.68 -10.71
C HIS A 148 -0.21 -12.90 -9.42
N PHE A 149 -0.69 -13.58 -8.38
CA PHE A 149 -1.02 -12.97 -7.09
C PHE A 149 0.06 -13.29 -6.06
N ILE A 150 0.79 -12.26 -5.65
CA ILE A 150 1.81 -12.32 -4.61
C ILE A 150 1.13 -11.95 -3.29
N PHE A 151 1.14 -12.84 -2.31
CA PHE A 151 0.46 -12.61 -1.03
C PHE A 151 1.37 -12.96 0.15
N SER A 152 1.26 -12.16 1.22
CA SER A 152 1.90 -12.47 2.49
C SER A 152 0.98 -12.13 3.66
N GLY A 153 0.67 -13.16 4.46
CA GLY A 153 -0.06 -13.03 5.73
C GLY A 153 0.86 -12.59 6.85
N TYR A 154 0.42 -11.63 7.66
CA TYR A 154 1.14 -11.20 8.87
C TYR A 154 0.24 -11.12 10.11
N GLY A 155 -1.06 -11.32 9.92
CA GLY A 155 -2.05 -11.27 10.97
C GLY A 155 -1.96 -12.45 11.93
N ASN A 156 -2.96 -12.56 12.79
CA ASN A 156 -3.11 -13.63 13.76
C ASN A 156 -4.58 -14.08 13.80
N HIS A 157 -4.91 -15.01 14.68
CA HIS A 157 -6.28 -15.52 14.79
C HIS A 157 -7.34 -14.41 14.91
N PHE A 158 -7.08 -13.36 15.72
CA PHE A 158 -8.04 -12.28 15.97
C PHE A 158 -8.43 -11.49 14.71
N ASN A 159 -7.59 -11.44 13.67
CA ASN A 159 -7.89 -10.72 12.43
C ASN A 159 -7.99 -11.65 11.21
N GLY A 160 -8.17 -12.95 11.42
CA GLY A 160 -8.29 -13.93 10.34
C GLY A 160 -6.98 -14.16 9.58
N TYR A 161 -5.84 -14.03 10.27
CA TYR A 161 -4.50 -14.17 9.71
C TYR A 161 -4.29 -13.29 8.47
N MET A 162 -4.81 -12.06 8.52
CA MET A 162 -4.86 -11.19 7.35
C MET A 162 -3.48 -10.79 6.83
N GLY A 163 -3.44 -10.41 5.57
CA GLY A 163 -2.21 -10.03 4.87
C GLY A 163 -2.40 -8.90 3.87
N VAL A 164 -1.35 -8.72 3.08
CA VAL A 164 -1.32 -7.83 1.92
C VAL A 164 -0.95 -8.64 0.67
N GLY A 165 -1.38 -8.17 -0.50
CA GLY A 165 -1.00 -8.81 -1.75
C GLY A 165 -0.98 -7.89 -2.95
N ILE A 166 -0.26 -8.28 -3.99
CA ILE A 166 -0.15 -7.60 -5.29
C ILE A 166 -0.53 -8.60 -6.37
N ALA A 167 -1.52 -8.29 -7.19
CA ALA A 167 -1.86 -9.04 -8.40
C ALA A 167 -1.34 -8.32 -9.64
N VAL A 168 -0.60 -9.05 -10.47
CA VAL A 168 0.09 -8.52 -11.66
C VAL A 168 -0.41 -9.23 -12.92
N PRO A 169 -0.82 -8.50 -13.98
CA PRO A 169 -1.23 -9.10 -15.25
C PRO A 169 0.00 -9.66 -16.00
N VAL A 170 0.10 -10.99 -16.10
CA VAL A 170 1.32 -11.67 -16.56
C VAL A 170 1.64 -11.45 -18.04
N HIS A 171 0.64 -11.03 -18.82
CA HIS A 171 0.83 -10.71 -20.24
C HIS A 171 1.43 -9.31 -20.43
N ASP A 172 1.28 -8.39 -19.48
CA ASP A 172 1.83 -7.02 -19.61
C ASP A 172 3.15 -6.83 -18.89
N PHE A 173 3.45 -7.66 -17.89
CA PHE A 173 4.64 -7.51 -17.06
C PHE A 173 5.40 -8.82 -16.90
N ASP A 174 6.73 -8.69 -16.90
CA ASP A 174 7.62 -9.67 -16.28
C ASP A 174 7.86 -9.25 -14.83
N ILE A 175 7.73 -10.21 -13.91
CA ILE A 175 8.07 -10.01 -12.51
C ILE A 175 9.57 -10.34 -12.37
N LEU A 176 10.38 -9.30 -12.21
CA LEU A 176 11.84 -9.44 -12.11
C LEU A 176 12.28 -9.86 -10.72
N GLU A 177 11.59 -9.36 -9.70
CA GLU A 177 11.94 -9.55 -8.29
C GLU A 177 10.70 -9.43 -7.42
N VAL A 178 10.65 -10.22 -6.35
CA VAL A 178 9.64 -10.15 -5.29
C VAL A 178 10.35 -10.19 -3.95
N ASP A 179 9.99 -9.28 -3.06
CA ASP A 179 10.48 -9.26 -1.67
C ASP A 179 9.31 -9.17 -0.69
N LEU A 180 9.35 -10.02 0.33
CA LEU A 180 8.33 -10.13 1.38
C LEU A 180 8.99 -9.83 2.71
N THR A 181 8.96 -8.58 3.13
CA THR A 181 9.72 -8.13 4.30
C THR A 181 8.81 -7.74 5.44
N ARG A 182 9.01 -8.38 6.60
CA ARG A 182 8.49 -7.84 7.87
C ARG A 182 9.27 -6.58 8.21
N VAL A 183 8.58 -5.43 8.16
CA VAL A 183 9.21 -4.10 8.23
C VAL A 183 10.03 -3.92 9.51
N SER A 184 9.56 -4.46 10.63
CA SER A 184 10.28 -4.39 11.89
C SER A 184 11.63 -5.10 11.84
N ASP A 185 11.82 -6.12 11.01
CA ASP A 185 13.07 -6.90 10.96
C ASP A 185 14.17 -6.20 10.14
N THR A 186 13.85 -5.09 9.46
CA THR A 186 14.81 -4.26 8.69
C THR A 186 15.72 -3.40 9.57
N LYS A 187 15.43 -3.32 10.87
CA LYS A 187 16.17 -2.54 11.85
C LYS A 187 16.82 -3.45 12.88
N SER A 188 18.09 -3.23 13.17
CA SER A 188 18.73 -3.80 14.35
C SER A 188 18.23 -3.08 15.61
N TRP A 189 17.40 -3.76 16.40
CA TRP A 189 16.87 -3.24 17.65
C TRP A 189 17.83 -3.54 18.81
N PRO A 190 18.04 -2.61 19.76
CA PRO A 190 18.75 -2.90 20.98
C PRO A 190 18.02 -3.99 21.78
N PRO A 191 18.75 -4.72 22.64
CA PRO A 191 18.15 -5.66 23.58
C PRO A 191 17.12 -4.93 24.44
N SER A 192 15.98 -5.58 24.68
CA SER A 192 14.98 -5.06 25.59
C SER A 192 15.52 -5.01 27.02
N PRO A 193 14.99 -4.12 27.88
CA PRO A 193 15.40 -4.08 29.28
C PRO A 193 15.27 -5.44 30.00
N LYS A 194 14.27 -6.26 29.63
CA LYS A 194 14.10 -7.62 30.19
C LYS A 194 15.20 -8.58 29.76
N GLU A 195 15.68 -8.47 28.52
CA GLU A 195 16.79 -9.30 28.01
C GLU A 195 18.11 -8.89 28.68
N GLN A 196 18.33 -7.59 28.91
CA GLN A 196 19.49 -7.10 29.66
C GLN A 196 19.50 -7.59 31.11
N LEU A 197 18.35 -7.65 31.78
CA LEU A 197 18.20 -8.13 33.15
C LEU A 197 18.27 -9.67 33.27
N SER A 198 18.18 -10.41 32.16
CA SER A 198 18.17 -11.89 32.17
C SER A 198 19.49 -12.52 32.61
N GLY A 199 20.60 -11.78 32.48
CA GLY A 199 21.94 -12.16 32.94
C GLY A 199 22.25 -11.78 34.40
N ILE A 200 21.30 -11.19 35.13
CA ILE A 200 21.48 -10.78 36.53
C ILE A 200 21.03 -11.92 37.45
N SER A 201 21.85 -12.21 38.49
CA SER A 201 21.71 -13.37 39.37
C SER A 201 20.31 -13.49 40.00
N LYS A 202 19.88 -14.73 40.32
CA LYS A 202 18.60 -15.02 40.99
C LYS A 202 18.34 -14.14 42.22
N VAL A 203 19.39 -13.84 42.99
CA VAL A 203 19.34 -12.99 44.19
C VAL A 203 18.82 -11.57 43.89
N TRP A 204 19.16 -11.01 42.73
CA TRP A 204 18.70 -9.69 42.30
C TRP A 204 17.24 -9.70 41.82
N LYS A 205 16.80 -10.80 41.20
CA LYS A 205 15.39 -11.01 40.84
C LYS A 205 14.53 -11.14 42.10
N ASP A 206 15.03 -11.81 43.12
CA ASP A 206 14.34 -11.96 44.40
C ASP A 206 14.26 -10.62 45.13
N PHE A 207 15.36 -9.85 45.18
CA PHE A 207 15.38 -8.52 45.78
C PHE A 207 14.42 -7.53 45.10
N THR A 208 14.43 -7.45 43.76
CA THR A 208 13.54 -6.56 42.99
C THR A 208 12.06 -6.97 43.04
N SER A 209 11.76 -8.21 43.44
CA SER A 209 10.39 -8.69 43.64
C SER A 209 9.76 -8.25 44.96
N THR A 210 10.57 -7.86 45.95
CA THR A 210 10.13 -7.39 47.27
C THR A 210 9.45 -6.01 47.20
N ARG A 211 8.69 -5.64 48.25
CA ARG A 211 8.10 -4.29 48.37
C ARG A 211 9.18 -3.20 48.37
N LEU A 212 10.32 -3.46 49.02
CA LEU A 212 11.45 -2.53 49.08
C LEU A 212 12.13 -2.38 47.70
N GLY A 213 12.32 -3.48 46.98
CA GLY A 213 12.85 -3.48 45.62
C GLY A 213 11.94 -2.79 44.61
N LYS A 214 10.62 -2.98 44.70
CA LYS A 214 9.63 -2.28 43.84
C LYS A 214 9.54 -0.78 44.13
N ALA A 215 9.82 -0.35 45.35
CA ALA A 215 9.85 1.06 45.74
C ALA A 215 11.15 1.76 45.32
N MET A 216 12.30 1.07 45.39
CA MET A 216 13.60 1.59 44.93
C MET A 216 13.75 1.56 43.41
N PHE A 217 13.10 0.63 42.73
CA PHE A 217 13.12 0.51 41.27
C PHE A 217 11.68 0.55 40.75
N PRO A 218 11.03 1.74 40.76
CA PRO A 218 9.74 1.89 40.14
C PRO A 218 9.83 1.41 38.70
N LYS A 219 8.79 0.71 38.24
CA LYS A 219 8.71 0.16 36.90
C LYS A 219 8.55 1.32 35.91
N GLU A 220 9.64 2.01 35.61
CA GLU A 220 9.68 3.04 34.58
C GLU A 220 9.14 2.41 33.30
N ARG A 221 8.04 2.98 32.78
CA ARG A 221 7.66 2.69 31.41
C ARG A 221 8.84 3.17 30.59
N PRO A 222 9.52 2.29 29.81
CA PRO A 222 10.68 2.72 29.07
C PRO A 222 10.28 3.92 28.20
N PRO A 223 11.13 4.96 28.11
CA PRO A 223 10.78 6.27 27.57
C PRO A 223 10.17 6.27 26.15
N ASP A 224 10.23 5.16 25.40
CA ASP A 224 9.59 5.01 24.10
C ASP A 224 8.64 3.79 24.01
N SER A 225 7.39 3.93 24.46
CA SER A 225 6.36 2.89 24.23
C SER A 225 6.14 2.61 22.74
N ALA A 226 6.23 3.65 21.91
CA ALA A 226 6.10 3.55 20.45
C ALA A 226 7.20 2.70 19.81
N TYR A 227 8.44 2.86 20.28
CA TYR A 227 9.61 2.13 19.77
C TYR A 227 9.48 0.62 19.98
N TRP A 228 9.21 0.21 21.22
CA TRP A 228 9.04 -1.21 21.55
C TRP A 228 7.76 -1.79 20.95
N ALA A 229 6.72 -0.98 20.82
CA ALA A 229 5.50 -1.41 20.13
C ALA A 229 5.75 -1.62 18.62
N ALA A 230 6.54 -0.76 17.97
CA ALA A 230 6.94 -0.93 16.57
C ALA A 230 7.76 -2.22 16.35
N LYS A 231 8.76 -2.51 17.21
CA LYS A 231 9.54 -3.76 17.17
C LYS A 231 8.66 -5.01 17.14
N LYS A 232 7.55 -5.00 17.88
CA LYS A 232 6.64 -6.14 18.04
C LYS A 232 5.61 -6.28 16.92
N ARG A 233 5.46 -5.29 16.04
CA ARG A 233 4.51 -5.42 14.93
C ARG A 233 4.99 -6.46 13.93
N HIS A 234 4.02 -7.08 13.28
CA HIS A 234 4.24 -8.15 12.30
C HIS A 234 4.02 -7.68 10.87
N ASN A 235 3.55 -6.45 10.66
CA ASN A 235 3.23 -5.90 9.34
C ASN A 235 4.34 -6.15 8.31
N ILE A 236 3.94 -6.77 7.20
CA ILE A 236 4.79 -7.10 6.06
C ILE A 236 4.52 -6.11 4.93
N VAL A 237 5.59 -5.70 4.23
CA VAL A 237 5.50 -5.08 2.91
C VAL A 237 5.69 -6.16 1.84
N VAL A 238 4.80 -6.16 0.84
CA VAL A 238 4.96 -6.94 -0.38
C VAL A 238 5.54 -6.01 -1.43
N PHE A 239 6.69 -6.36 -1.99
CA PHE A 239 7.36 -5.60 -3.03
C PHE A 239 7.46 -6.45 -4.30
N ALA A 240 7.28 -5.82 -5.46
CA ALA A 240 7.52 -6.42 -6.76
C ALA A 240 8.20 -5.42 -7.70
N ARG A 241 9.28 -5.84 -8.36
CA ARG A 241 9.90 -5.08 -9.45
C ARG A 241 9.41 -5.63 -10.79
N LEU A 242 8.72 -4.81 -11.56
CA LEU A 242 7.99 -5.20 -12.75
C LEU A 242 8.62 -4.58 -13.99
N ARG A 243 8.81 -5.36 -15.05
CA ARG A 243 9.20 -4.84 -16.37
C ARG A 243 8.01 -4.92 -17.32
N SER A 244 7.61 -3.78 -17.89
CA SER A 244 6.58 -3.77 -18.91
C SER A 244 7.07 -4.49 -20.16
N LYS A 245 6.31 -5.46 -20.64
CA LYS A 245 6.56 -6.16 -21.90
C LYS A 245 6.33 -5.28 -23.12
N ARG A 246 5.59 -4.18 -22.96
CA ARG A 246 5.22 -3.28 -24.07
C ARG A 246 6.36 -2.36 -24.46
N ASN A 247 7.03 -1.74 -23.48
CA ASN A 247 8.06 -0.72 -23.72
C ASN A 247 9.38 -0.99 -22.97
N GLY A 248 9.46 -2.09 -22.19
CA GLY A 248 10.66 -2.45 -21.44
C GLY A 248 10.89 -1.63 -20.17
N HIS A 249 10.05 -0.63 -19.86
CA HIS A 249 10.21 0.20 -18.67
C HIS A 249 10.03 -0.62 -17.40
N VAL A 250 10.83 -0.31 -16.39
CA VAL A 250 10.76 -0.93 -15.07
C VAL A 250 10.01 -0.02 -14.11
N VAL A 251 9.13 -0.61 -13.31
CA VAL A 251 8.42 0.06 -12.22
C VAL A 251 8.40 -0.86 -11.02
N CYS A 252 8.69 -0.29 -9.86
CA CYS A 252 8.58 -0.96 -8.58
C CYS A 252 7.20 -0.71 -7.98
N VAL A 253 6.61 -1.74 -7.39
CA VAL A 253 5.33 -1.65 -6.70
C VAL A 253 5.52 -2.20 -5.30
N ALA A 254 5.12 -1.44 -4.31
CA ALA A 254 5.12 -1.87 -2.92
C ALA A 254 3.73 -1.70 -2.35
N ASN A 255 3.26 -2.72 -1.64
CA ASN A 255 1.97 -2.71 -0.97
C ASN A 255 2.16 -2.96 0.53
N TYR A 256 1.61 -2.06 1.35
CA TYR A 256 1.77 -2.09 2.79
C TYR A 256 0.47 -1.77 3.52
N HIS A 257 0.19 -2.49 4.60
CA HIS A 257 -0.89 -2.14 5.52
C HIS A 257 -0.30 -1.55 6.79
N MET A 258 -0.55 -0.27 7.04
CA MET A 258 -0.09 0.43 8.25
C MET A 258 -0.66 -0.22 9.52
N PRO A 259 0.10 -0.30 10.63
CA PRO A 259 -0.44 -0.78 11.90
C PRO A 259 -1.62 0.10 12.37
N CYS A 260 -2.75 -0.53 12.73
CA CYS A 260 -3.89 0.16 13.33
C CYS A 260 -3.59 0.55 14.78
N ALA A 261 -2.87 1.67 14.95
CA ALA A 261 -2.40 2.18 16.22
C ALA A 261 -2.47 3.72 16.25
N TYR A 262 -3.62 4.28 15.90
CA TYR A 262 -3.84 5.72 15.78
C TYR A 262 -3.53 6.50 17.08
N MET A 263 -3.75 5.88 18.24
CA MET A 263 -3.38 6.44 19.56
C MET A 263 -1.86 6.43 19.83
N GLN A 264 -1.07 5.82 18.94
CA GLN A 264 0.39 5.71 19.04
C GLN A 264 1.04 6.17 17.73
N GLN A 265 0.83 7.43 17.37
CA GLN A 265 1.35 8.02 16.13
C GLN A 265 2.87 7.80 15.94
N GLY A 266 3.66 7.87 17.03
CA GLY A 266 5.09 7.57 16.98
C GLY A 266 5.41 6.16 16.45
N LEU A 267 4.58 5.17 16.75
CA LEU A 267 4.73 3.82 16.20
C LEU A 267 4.52 3.85 14.68
N MET A 268 3.48 4.54 14.23
CA MET A 268 3.16 4.67 12.81
C MET A 268 4.29 5.37 12.05
N VAL A 269 4.84 6.46 12.59
CA VAL A 269 5.99 7.16 12.00
C VAL A 269 7.22 6.24 11.89
N ILE A 270 7.51 5.44 12.93
CA ILE A 270 8.60 4.45 12.88
C ILE A 270 8.34 3.46 11.74
N HIS A 271 7.15 2.88 11.64
CA HIS A 271 6.82 1.93 10.58
C HIS A 271 6.91 2.54 9.17
N LEU A 272 6.41 3.76 8.98
CA LEU A 272 6.51 4.48 7.72
C LEU A 272 7.98 4.68 7.32
N SER A 273 8.82 5.13 8.26
CA SER A 273 10.25 5.35 7.99
C SER A 273 10.98 4.06 7.61
N LEU A 274 10.66 2.94 8.27
CA LEU A 274 11.26 1.64 8.00
C LEU A 274 10.81 1.09 6.64
N VAL A 275 9.51 1.17 6.32
CA VAL A 275 9.00 0.67 5.03
C VAL A 275 9.53 1.51 3.88
N VAL A 276 9.51 2.84 3.97
CA VAL A 276 10.06 3.74 2.93
C VAL A 276 11.53 3.46 2.69
N LYS A 277 12.33 3.34 3.75
CA LYS A 277 13.75 3.01 3.63
C LYS A 277 13.97 1.65 2.95
N GLN A 278 13.19 0.64 3.30
CA GLN A 278 13.30 -0.69 2.71
C GLN A 278 12.92 -0.68 1.23
N VAL A 279 11.79 -0.06 0.86
CA VAL A 279 11.36 -0.04 -0.55
C VAL A 279 12.28 0.82 -1.40
N GLN A 280 12.81 1.94 -0.89
CA GLN A 280 13.82 2.73 -1.60
C GLN A 280 15.09 1.91 -1.88
N LYS A 281 15.55 1.14 -0.89
CA LYS A 281 16.69 0.23 -1.06
C LYS A 281 16.44 -0.81 -2.16
N LEU A 282 15.23 -1.37 -2.22
CA LEU A 282 14.86 -2.38 -3.21
C LEU A 282 14.65 -1.79 -4.61
N CYS A 283 14.12 -0.57 -4.70
CA CYS A 283 13.91 0.12 -5.98
C CYS A 283 15.22 0.57 -6.64
N GLY A 284 16.20 0.99 -5.85
CA GLY A 284 17.34 1.73 -6.38
C GLY A 284 16.86 3.03 -7.05
N GLU A 285 17.15 3.17 -8.34
CA GLU A 285 16.76 4.33 -9.15
C GLU A 285 15.44 4.12 -9.91
N ASP A 286 14.84 2.91 -9.87
CA ASP A 286 13.60 2.63 -10.58
C ASP A 286 12.40 3.37 -9.94
N PRO A 287 11.42 3.83 -10.74
CA PRO A 287 10.25 4.52 -10.22
C PRO A 287 9.40 3.62 -9.32
N LEU A 288 8.89 4.18 -8.22
CA LEU A 288 8.10 3.45 -7.21
C LEU A 288 6.64 3.90 -7.18
N VAL A 289 5.74 2.94 -7.20
CA VAL A 289 4.34 3.07 -6.79
C VAL A 289 4.16 2.44 -5.41
N PHE A 290 3.90 3.27 -4.39
CA PHE A 290 3.68 2.82 -3.01
C PHE A 290 2.19 2.85 -2.67
N CYS A 291 1.59 1.67 -2.50
CA CYS A 291 0.19 1.47 -2.16
C CYS A 291 0.04 1.21 -0.66
N ALA A 292 -0.70 2.07 0.02
CA ALA A 292 -1.10 1.91 1.42
C ALA A 292 -2.46 2.59 1.66
N PRO A 293 -3.21 2.21 2.70
CA PRO A 293 -4.41 2.93 3.13
C PRO A 293 -4.09 4.27 3.82
#